data_AF-A0AAU7DIV9-F1
#
_entry.id   AF-A0AAU7DIV9-F1
#
_cell.length_a   1.000
_cell.length_b   1.000
_cell.length_c   1.000
_cell.angle_alpha   90.00
_cell.angle_beta   90.00
_cell.angle_gamma   90.00
#
_symmetry.space_group_name_H-M   'P 1'
#
loop_
_entity.id
_entity.type
_entity.pdbx_description
1 polymer ?
#
loop_
_entity_poly.entity_id
_entity_poly.type
_entity_poly.pdbx_seq_one_letter_code
_entity_poly.pdbx_strand_id
1 'polypeptide(L)' 'MSGISISTIVDYVLAVCVLAALVASVIMCAADAKRRGKSPVLISLMVILFFPVGLFVWLVFRRKNQRP' A
#
# COMPACT_ATOMS: atom_id res chain seq x y z
N MET A 1 36.48 -2.88 -12.56
CA MET A 1 35.42 -2.01 -12.02
C MET A 1 34.20 -2.18 -12.91
N SER A 2 33.25 -3.02 -12.53
CA SER A 2 32.02 -3.21 -13.29
C SER A 2 31.19 -1.93 -13.16
N GLY A 3 31.08 -1.16 -14.24
CA GLY A 3 30.25 0.04 -14.25
C GLY A 3 28.79 -0.30 -13.98
N ILE A 4 28.14 0.47 -13.11
CA ILE A 4 26.71 0.30 -12.84
C ILE A 4 25.95 0.56 -14.14
N SER A 5 25.19 -0.44 -14.61
CA SER A 5 24.40 -0.33 -15.83
C SER A 5 23.16 0.54 -15.60
N ILE A 6 22.71 1.25 -16.64
CA ILE A 6 21.50 2.10 -16.57
C ILE A 6 20.27 1.28 -16.15
N SER A 7 20.14 0.05 -16.63
CA SER A 7 19.08 -0.88 -16.22
C SER A 7 19.05 -1.08 -14.71
N THR A 8 20.20 -1.29 -14.09
CA THR A 8 20.33 -1.46 -12.65
C THR A 8 19.85 -0.24 -11.87
N ILE A 9 20.16 0.97 -12.37
CA ILE A 9 19.69 2.22 -11.76
C ILE A 9 18.16 2.32 -11.86
N VAL A 10 17.60 2.01 -13.02
CA VAL A 10 16.15 2.00 -13.26
C VAL A 10 15.46 1.00 -12.33
N ASP A 11 16.02 -0.20 -12.17
CA ASP A 11 15.49 -1.23 -11.28
C ASP A 11 15.45 -0.75 -9.82
N TYR A 12 16.52 -0.12 -9.34
CA TYR A 12 16.55 0.45 -7.99
C TYR A 12 15.54 1.58 -7.79
N VAL A 13 15.44 2.50 -8.76
CA VAL A 13 14.46 3.60 -8.69
C VAL A 13 13.05 3.04 -8.65
N LEU A 14 12.74 2.06 -9.51
CA LEU A 14 11.44 1.42 -9.54
C LEU A 14 11.12 0.71 -8.21
N ALA A 15 12.09 -0.04 -7.66
CA ALA A 15 11.92 -0.72 -6.38
C ALA A 15 11.63 0.27 -5.23
N VAL A 16 12.34 1.40 -5.19
CA VAL A 16 12.11 2.46 -4.19
C VAL A 16 10.73 3.10 -4.37
N CYS A 17 10.32 3.38 -5.61
CA CYS A 17 8.98 3.91 -5.89
C CYS A 17 7.86 2.96 -5.46
N VAL A 18 8.00 1.66 -5.75
CA VAL A 18 7.03 0.63 -5.33
C VAL A 18 6.97 0.52 -3.81
N LEU A 19 8.12 0.53 -3.14
CA LEU A 19 8.19 0.49 -1.68
C LEU A 19 7.54 1.73 -1.05
N ALA A 20 7.82 2.91 -1.58
CA ALA A 20 7.20 4.16 -1.12
C ALA A 20 5.68 4.14 -1.31
N ALA A 21 5.20 3.64 -2.45
CA ALA A 21 3.78 3.48 -2.73
C ALA A 21 3.11 2.48 -1.77
N LEU A 22 3.77 1.37 -1.45
CA LEU A 22 3.29 0.40 -0.47
C LEU A 22 3.16 1.03 0.92
N VAL A 23 4.20 1.71 1.39
CA VAL A 23 4.20 2.37 2.72
C VAL A 23 3.10 3.43 2.78
N ALA A 24 2.98 4.29 1.76
CA ALA A 24 1.92 5.29 1.69
C ALA A 24 0.53 4.65 1.70
N SER A 25 0.34 3.55 0.97
CA SER A 25 -0.91 2.80 0.92
C SER A 25 -1.29 2.24 2.29
N VAL A 26 -0.33 1.63 3.00
CA VAL A 26 -0.54 1.09 4.35
C VAL A 26 -0.94 2.21 5.32
N ILE A 27 -0.23 3.34 5.31
CA ILE A 27 -0.52 4.48 6.18
C ILE A 27 -1.93 5.04 5.91
N MET A 28 -2.28 5.25 4.64
CA MET A 28 -3.60 5.75 4.26
C MET A 28 -4.71 4.76 4.66
N CYS A 29 -4.52 3.46 4.41
CA CYS A 29 -5.49 2.44 4.78
C CYS A 29 -5.63 2.30 6.30
N ALA A 30 -4.54 2.35 7.07
CA ALA A 30 -4.57 2.30 8.52
C ALA A 30 -5.28 3.53 9.11
N ALA A 31 -5.01 4.73 8.58
CA ALA A 31 -5.68 5.95 8.99
C ALA A 31 -7.18 5.93 8.66
N ASP A 32 -7.55 5.50 7.46
CA ASP A 32 -8.95 5.35 7.05
C ASP A 32 -9.68 4.27 7.88
N ALA A 33 -9.00 3.15 8.19
CA ALA A 33 -9.52 2.11 9.07
C ALA A 33 -9.83 2.65 10.47
N LYS A 34 -8.86 3.36 11.07
CA LYS A 34 -9.01 3.98 12.39
C LYS A 34 -10.16 4.97 12.42
N ARG A 35 -10.29 5.81 11.39
CA ARG A 35 -11.41 6.77 11.24
C ARG A 35 -12.77 6.07 11.14
N ARG A 36 -12.81 4.85 10.63
CA ARG A 36 -14.04 4.04 10.46
C ARG A 36 -14.29 3.06 11.62
N GLY A 37 -13.51 3.12 12.70
CA GLY A 37 -13.62 2.17 13.83
C GLY A 37 -13.25 0.73 13.48
N LYS A 38 -12.54 0.50 12.37
CA LYS A 38 -12.05 -0.82 11.95
C LYS A 38 -10.61 -1.02 12.43
N SER A 39 -10.20 -2.27 12.63
CA SER A 39 -8.84 -2.60 13.10
C SER A 39 -7.78 -2.16 12.07
N PRO A 40 -6.94 -1.16 12.38
CA PRO A 40 -5.94 -0.66 11.46
C PRO A 40 -4.82 -1.68 11.22
N VAL A 41 -4.53 -2.52 12.20
CA VAL A 41 -3.49 -3.56 12.12
C VAL A 41 -3.88 -4.62 11.09
N LEU A 42 -5.13 -5.11 11.15
CA LEU A 42 -5.62 -6.15 10.24
C LEU A 42 -5.58 -5.67 8.79
N ILE A 43 -5.98 -4.42 8.55
CA ILE A 43 -6.00 -3.84 7.20
C ILE A 43 -4.59 -3.57 6.70
N SER A 44 -3.69 -3.09 7.57
CA SER A 44 -2.28 -2.92 7.22
C SER A 44 -1.64 -4.24 6.82
N LEU A 45 -1.89 -5.30 7.60
CA LEU A 45 -1.40 -6.65 7.31
C LEU A 45 -1.94 -7.18 5.98
N MET A 46 -3.23 -6.95 5.70
CA MET A 46 -3.84 -7.33 4.42
C MET A 46 -3.21 -6.59 3.23
N VAL A 47 -2.95 -5.29 3.37
CA VAL A 47 -2.33 -4.48 2.32
C VAL A 47 -0.88 -4.89 2.07
N ILE A 48 -0.12 -5.26 3.11
CA ILE A 48 1.26 -5.75 2.98
C ILE A 48 1.31 -7.13 2.33
N LEU A 49 0.54 -8.10 2.83
CA LEU A 49 0.60 -9.49 2.37
C LEU A 49 0.03 -9.69 0.98
N PHE A 50 -0.98 -8.89 0.62
CA PHE A 50 -1.69 -9.03 -0.66
C PHE A 50 -1.50 -7.81 -1.55
N PHE A 51 -0.44 -7.01 -1.40
CA PHE A 51 -0.24 -5.87 -2.30
C PHE A 51 -0.19 -6.33 -3.77
N PRO A 52 -0.90 -5.66 -4.71
CA PRO A 52 -1.80 -4.53 -4.53
C PRO A 52 -3.27 -4.93 -4.28
N VAL A 53 -3.62 -6.21 -4.38
CA VAL A 53 -4.98 -6.76 -4.16
C VAL A 53 -5.57 -6.35 -2.82
N GLY A 54 -4.80 -6.39 -1.72
CA GLY A 54 -5.27 -5.99 -0.39
C GLY A 54 -5.69 -4.52 -0.30
N LEU A 55 -5.02 -3.65 -1.07
CA LEU A 55 -5.41 -2.25 -1.24
C LEU A 55 -6.73 -2.15 -2.02
N PHE A 56 -6.86 -2.86 -3.14
CA PHE A 56 -8.11 -2.87 -3.92
C PHE A 56 -9.29 -3.39 -3.12
N VAL A 57 -9.11 -4.49 -2.38
CA VAL A 57 -10.11 -5.04 -1.46
C VAL A 57 -10.55 -3.96 -0.47
N TRP A 58 -9.60 -3.29 0.19
CA TRP A 58 -9.92 -2.20 1.11
C TRP A 58 -10.72 -1.07 0.43
N LEU A 59 -10.30 -0.62 -0.75
CA LEU A 59 -10.96 0.45 -1.50
C LEU A 59 -12.37 0.07 -1.97
N VAL A 60 -12.59 -1.18 -2.40
CA VAL A 60 -13.91 -1.66 -2.83
C VAL A 60 -14.85 -1.80 -1.63
N PHE A 61 -14.40 -2.41 -0.54
CA PHE A 61 -15.20 -2.58 0.68
C PHE A 61 -15.32 -1.29 1.51
N ARG A 62 -14.55 -0.24 1.19
CA ARG A 62 -14.67 1.11 1.77
C ARG A 62 -16.10 1.66 1.64
N ARG A 63 -16.81 1.31 0.55
CA ARG A 63 -18.09 1.94 0.14
C ARG A 63 -19.35 1.49 0.90
N LYS A 64 -19.28 0.64 1.93
CA LYS A 64 -20.50 0.12 2.58
C LYS A 64 -20.95 0.81 3.88
N ASN A 65 -20.25 1.84 4.37
CA ASN A 65 -20.62 2.52 5.62
C ASN A 65 -20.69 4.05 5.49
N GLN A 66 -21.31 4.54 4.42
CA GLN A 66 -21.81 5.90 4.32
C GLN A 66 -23.33 5.82 4.38
N ARG A 67 -23.88 5.70 5.59
CA ARG A 67 -25.22 6.23 5.83
C ARG A 67 -25.05 7.70 6.19
N PRO A 68 -25.92 8.59 5.67
CA PRO A 68 -25.79 10.04 5.77
C PRO A 68 -25.71 10.52 7.22
#